data_AF-A0A1I5H772-F1
#
_entry.id   AF-A0A1I5H772-F1
#
_cell.length_a   1.000
_cell.length_b   1.000
_cell.length_c   1.000
_cell.angle_alpha   90.00
_cell.angle_beta   90.00
_cell.angle_gamma   90.00
#
_symmetry.space_group_name_H-M   'P 1'
#
loop_
_entity.id
_entity.type
_entity.pdbx_description
1 polymer ?
#
loop_
_entity_poly.entity_id
_entity_poly.type
_entity_poly.pdbx_seq_one_letter_code
_entity_poly.pdbx_strand_id
1 'polypeptide(L)'
;MIPIYRPLILIFLFLAISCQVKSISDSKDQSELKSTLLENEPSSQLKQEELVGVYFMPSWDTDPDPNRDRDNFWSCLQNPEDCANLKNPAIWGPRGRVYNRNYPYEGPYLDRKPVKELKGFYKRDDKDVARIQLELMKSYGIDFFAYNWFYGRHYYYHLYFGPQSRIFYPKGWKIDSSRDGRVAVPGLEEWNEQLEILLEVNAKLPEKDQLKWAINWCDDSDDRWMNWLKIGSPDEMARKANYPGEKPTKELYLQVHEKITRRWTDSYFNRKDYLKTEDGRPIVYFYFPQDAEARAAFYGLELKDLLNLSQRIAREQGFPGIKFIAVMAGPMLERERAYGLPTKWQANNSNRPWEGGRYVNRLLLQEYVPRLKTMGFEGMTGYVYHNFFEKDNRSYADMRETYRGHWTMWSEQFKEDPNFEYQVPVAMGWDMRPAGGTWPQQAGFPSEPYKDNVHSTKSTFQAKLKEAQEVSLKYRNTKGNTIMICCWNEYLEGNHIEPTVGHGYDYLEAIREVFGGK
;
A
#
# COMPACT_ATOMS: atom_id res chain seq x y z
N MET A 1 -19.50 -60.16 4.38
CA MET A 1 -20.96 -60.03 4.47
C MET A 1 -21.37 -58.84 3.60
N ILE A 2 -21.80 -59.16 2.37
CA ILE A 2 -22.63 -58.47 1.35
C ILE A 2 -22.58 -56.92 1.18
N PRO A 3 -22.62 -56.39 -0.07
CA PRO A 3 -21.98 -55.14 -0.50
C PRO A 3 -22.94 -54.02 -0.98
N ILE A 4 -22.34 -52.86 -1.28
CA ILE A 4 -22.59 -51.85 -2.35
C ILE A 4 -23.86 -52.06 -3.23
N TYR A 5 -24.69 -51.01 -3.44
CA TYR A 5 -25.17 -50.49 -4.75
C TYR A 5 -26.14 -49.28 -4.60
N ARG A 6 -25.94 -48.23 -5.43
CA ARG A 6 -26.87 -47.11 -5.82
C ARG A 6 -27.70 -47.56 -7.07
N PRO A 7 -28.56 -46.74 -7.76
CA PRO A 7 -29.56 -45.68 -7.47
C PRO A 7 -30.91 -45.88 -8.27
N LEU A 8 -31.76 -44.82 -8.39
CA LEU A 8 -32.88 -44.49 -9.35
C LEU A 8 -34.28 -44.27 -8.69
N ILE A 9 -34.92 -43.09 -8.73
CA ILE A 9 -35.68 -42.32 -9.77
C ILE A 9 -37.22 -42.42 -9.61
N LEU A 10 -37.85 -41.22 -9.49
CA LEU A 10 -39.23 -40.72 -9.74
C LEU A 10 -40.46 -41.64 -9.69
N ILE A 11 -41.53 -41.16 -9.01
CA ILE A 11 -42.92 -41.15 -9.53
C ILE A 11 -43.70 -39.90 -9.00
N PHE A 12 -44.44 -39.26 -9.90
CA PHE A 12 -45.42 -38.16 -9.77
C PHE A 12 -46.77 -38.62 -9.15
N LEU A 13 -47.51 -37.72 -8.50
CA LEU A 13 -48.98 -37.77 -8.51
C LEU A 13 -49.65 -36.40 -8.28
N PHE A 14 -50.52 -36.05 -9.23
CA PHE A 14 -51.46 -34.93 -9.28
C PHE A 14 -52.71 -35.21 -8.44
N LEU A 15 -53.37 -34.15 -7.93
CA LEU A 15 -54.81 -34.15 -7.73
C LEU A 15 -55.37 -32.72 -7.78
N ALA A 16 -56.41 -32.54 -8.61
CA ALA A 16 -57.14 -31.31 -8.88
C ALA A 16 -58.63 -31.56 -8.64
N ILE A 17 -59.34 -30.62 -8.00
CA ILE A 17 -60.82 -30.49 -7.91
C ILE A 17 -61.04 -28.98 -7.68
N SER A 18 -61.61 -28.14 -8.56
CA SER A 18 -62.87 -28.09 -9.34
C SER A 18 -63.78 -26.95 -8.81
N CYS A 19 -64.26 -26.14 -9.77
CA CYS A 19 -65.04 -24.90 -9.70
C CYS A 19 -66.52 -25.07 -9.29
N GLN A 20 -67.20 -24.00 -8.82
CA GLN A 20 -68.15 -23.17 -9.61
C GLN A 20 -69.04 -22.21 -8.78
N VAL A 21 -68.92 -20.91 -9.11
CA VAL A 21 -69.94 -19.88 -9.45
C VAL A 21 -71.34 -19.88 -8.80
N LYS A 22 -71.75 -18.71 -8.25
CA LYS A 22 -73.09 -18.13 -8.50
C LYS A 22 -73.11 -16.59 -8.38
N SER A 23 -73.89 -16.01 -9.30
CA SER A 23 -74.07 -14.62 -9.75
C SER A 23 -74.95 -13.73 -8.87
N ILE A 24 -74.94 -12.39 -9.10
CA ILE A 24 -76.11 -11.56 -9.51
C ILE A 24 -75.73 -10.08 -9.82
N SER A 25 -76.13 -9.66 -11.04
CA SER A 25 -76.53 -8.37 -11.66
C SER A 25 -75.98 -6.96 -11.29
N ASP A 26 -75.48 -6.29 -12.33
CA ASP A 26 -75.76 -4.94 -12.86
C ASP A 26 -76.08 -3.75 -11.92
N SER A 27 -75.25 -2.70 -11.98
CA SER A 27 -75.63 -1.46 -12.68
C SER A 27 -74.42 -0.51 -12.84
N LYS A 28 -74.44 0.24 -13.94
CA LYS A 28 -73.46 1.23 -14.37
C LYS A 28 -73.30 2.35 -13.34
N ASP A 29 -72.07 2.74 -13.06
CA ASP A 29 -71.73 4.17 -13.07
C ASP A 29 -70.27 4.39 -13.46
N GLN A 30 -70.07 5.33 -14.39
CA GLN A 30 -68.79 5.74 -14.92
C GLN A 30 -68.24 6.89 -14.07
N SER A 31 -67.09 6.70 -13.44
CA SER A 31 -66.16 7.81 -13.22
C SER A 31 -64.74 7.26 -13.17
N GLU A 32 -63.93 7.75 -14.10
CA GLU A 32 -62.55 7.38 -14.32
C GLU A 32 -61.67 7.62 -13.09
N LEU A 33 -61.04 6.56 -12.59
CA LEU A 33 -59.79 6.65 -11.85
C LEU A 33 -58.82 5.64 -12.48
N LYS A 34 -58.24 6.00 -13.64
CA LYS A 34 -57.08 5.29 -14.16
C LYS A 34 -55.88 5.70 -13.33
N SER A 35 -55.55 4.87 -12.35
CA SER A 35 -54.21 4.79 -11.80
C SER A 35 -53.25 4.50 -12.95
N THR A 36 -52.53 5.53 -13.36
CA THR A 36 -51.35 5.36 -14.21
C THR A 36 -50.32 4.66 -13.33
N LEU A 37 -50.09 3.37 -13.60
CA LEU A 37 -48.88 2.67 -13.22
C LEU A 37 -47.73 3.41 -13.92
N LEU A 38 -47.19 4.43 -13.25
CA LEU A 38 -45.85 4.91 -13.52
C LEU A 38 -44.92 3.78 -13.08
N GLU A 39 -44.50 2.99 -14.06
CA GLU A 39 -43.22 2.30 -13.99
C GLU A 39 -42.18 3.38 -13.68
N ASN A 40 -41.82 3.50 -12.40
CA ASN A 40 -40.63 4.21 -12.01
C ASN A 40 -39.46 3.39 -12.58
N GLU A 41 -39.03 3.74 -13.79
CA GLU A 41 -37.66 3.49 -14.18
C GLU A 41 -36.77 3.99 -13.04
N PRO A 42 -35.80 3.19 -12.56
CA PRO A 42 -34.85 3.69 -11.60
C PRO A 42 -34.15 4.87 -12.26
N SER A 43 -34.34 6.05 -11.70
CA SER A 43 -33.66 7.27 -12.09
C SER A 43 -32.21 6.94 -12.36
N SER A 44 -31.71 7.39 -13.51
CA SER A 44 -30.31 7.35 -13.93
C SER A 44 -29.43 8.14 -12.96
N GLN A 45 -29.32 7.67 -11.71
CA GLN A 45 -28.19 7.96 -10.85
C GLN A 45 -26.98 7.53 -11.65
N LEU A 46 -26.21 8.50 -12.12
CA LEU A 46 -24.85 8.33 -12.58
C LEU A 46 -24.24 7.22 -11.71
N LYS A 47 -24.01 6.04 -12.27
CA LYS A 47 -23.23 5.01 -11.61
C LYS A 47 -21.88 5.65 -11.36
N GLN A 48 -21.68 6.25 -10.19
CA GLN A 48 -20.39 6.81 -9.83
C GLN A 48 -19.40 5.66 -9.97
N GLU A 49 -18.42 5.83 -10.84
CA GLU A 49 -17.50 4.75 -11.15
C GLU A 49 -16.56 4.54 -9.96
N GLU A 50 -16.05 3.32 -9.79
CA GLU A 50 -15.08 3.05 -8.73
C GLU A 50 -13.80 3.84 -8.96
N LEU A 51 -13.26 4.52 -7.96
CA LEU A 51 -11.94 5.13 -8.03
C LEU A 51 -10.88 4.02 -7.82
N VAL A 52 -10.15 3.67 -8.88
CA VAL A 52 -9.19 2.57 -8.86
C VAL A 52 -7.78 3.12 -8.65
N GLY A 53 -7.21 2.82 -7.49
CA GLY A 53 -5.83 3.13 -7.14
C GLY A 53 -4.91 1.93 -7.31
N VAL A 54 -3.64 2.18 -7.60
CA VAL A 54 -2.59 1.15 -7.55
C VAL A 54 -1.41 1.61 -6.69
N TYR A 55 -0.82 0.74 -5.87
CA TYR A 55 0.45 1.07 -5.21
C TYR A 55 1.61 0.98 -6.19
N PHE A 56 2.55 1.91 -6.08
CA PHE A 56 3.75 1.96 -6.91
C PHE A 56 5.00 1.85 -6.05
N MET A 57 5.88 0.90 -6.39
CA MET A 57 7.10 0.63 -5.65
C MET A 57 8.31 1.30 -6.29
N PRO A 58 9.10 2.08 -5.52
CA PRO A 58 10.38 2.54 -6.01
C PRO A 58 11.36 1.37 -6.13
N SER A 59 12.14 1.37 -7.20
CA SER A 59 13.40 0.64 -7.25
C SER A 59 14.57 1.56 -6.88
N TRP A 60 15.70 0.98 -6.51
CA TRP A 60 16.90 1.74 -6.15
C TRP A 60 18.17 1.02 -6.55
N ASP A 61 19.26 1.79 -6.64
CA ASP A 61 20.59 1.24 -6.88
C ASP A 61 21.15 0.58 -5.62
N THR A 62 21.68 -0.62 -5.80
CA THR A 62 22.28 -1.43 -4.74
C THR A 62 23.79 -1.59 -4.92
N ASP A 63 24.38 -1.06 -6.00
CA ASP A 63 25.82 -1.05 -6.21
C ASP A 63 26.46 0.15 -5.48
N PRO A 64 27.57 -0.04 -4.74
CA PRO A 64 28.28 1.07 -4.12
C PRO A 64 29.10 1.90 -5.12
N ASP A 65 29.37 1.38 -6.33
CA ASP A 65 30.06 2.13 -7.38
C ASP A 65 29.07 3.08 -8.08
N PRO A 66 29.22 4.41 -7.96
CA PRO A 66 28.29 5.37 -8.55
C PRO A 66 28.26 5.38 -10.09
N ASN A 67 29.18 4.65 -10.75
CA ASN A 67 29.18 4.47 -12.20
C ASN A 67 28.41 3.24 -12.66
N ARG A 68 27.93 2.42 -11.72
CA ARG A 68 27.05 1.28 -11.97
C ARG A 68 25.66 1.64 -11.50
N ASP A 69 24.68 0.99 -12.10
CA ASP A 69 23.28 1.10 -11.69
C ASP A 69 22.71 -0.31 -11.59
N ARG A 70 22.71 -0.85 -10.37
CA ARG A 70 22.20 -2.18 -10.06
C ARG A 70 20.86 -2.05 -9.38
N ASP A 71 19.83 -2.05 -10.21
CA ASP A 71 18.45 -2.05 -9.78
C ASP A 71 18.14 -3.26 -8.87
N ASN A 72 17.56 -2.99 -7.71
CA ASN A 72 17.21 -3.97 -6.69
C ASN A 72 16.16 -4.99 -7.16
N PHE A 73 15.31 -4.67 -8.14
CA PHE A 73 14.35 -5.62 -8.71
C PHE A 73 15.04 -6.50 -9.75
N TRP A 74 15.66 -5.87 -10.74
CA TRP A 74 16.20 -6.60 -11.90
C TRP A 74 17.34 -7.53 -11.54
N SER A 75 18.19 -7.15 -10.59
CA SER A 75 19.27 -8.02 -10.11
C SER A 75 18.72 -9.34 -9.57
N CYS A 76 17.63 -9.30 -8.80
CA CYS A 76 17.01 -10.48 -8.20
C CYS A 76 16.25 -11.37 -9.19
N LEU A 77 15.73 -10.80 -10.29
CA LEU A 77 15.12 -11.60 -11.36
C LEU A 77 16.15 -12.30 -12.25
N GLN A 78 17.34 -11.73 -12.39
CA GLN A 78 18.35 -12.18 -13.36
C GLN A 78 19.44 -13.08 -12.78
N ASN A 79 20.08 -12.66 -11.68
CA ASN A 79 21.22 -13.36 -11.12
C ASN A 79 21.18 -13.31 -9.59
N PRO A 80 21.04 -14.45 -8.89
CA PRO A 80 20.96 -14.45 -7.44
C PRO A 80 22.25 -13.93 -6.79
N GLU A 81 23.40 -14.04 -7.44
CA GLU A 81 24.66 -13.48 -6.94
C GLU A 81 24.65 -11.95 -6.92
N ASP A 82 23.80 -11.32 -7.73
CA ASP A 82 23.72 -9.88 -7.84
C ASP A 82 22.60 -9.28 -6.98
N CYS A 83 21.68 -10.11 -6.48
CA CYS A 83 20.53 -9.69 -5.69
C CYS A 83 20.92 -9.28 -4.27
N ALA A 84 20.74 -7.99 -3.94
CA ALA A 84 20.97 -7.48 -2.60
C ALA A 84 20.06 -8.13 -1.55
N ASN A 85 18.81 -8.44 -1.90
CA ASN A 85 17.86 -9.01 -0.95
C ASN A 85 18.26 -10.42 -0.49
N LEU A 86 18.85 -11.23 -1.37
CA LEU A 86 19.38 -12.56 -1.03
C LEU A 86 20.63 -12.47 -0.16
N LYS A 87 21.29 -11.31 -0.08
CA LYS A 87 22.47 -11.10 0.76
C LYS A 87 22.14 -10.43 2.09
N ASN A 88 20.89 -10.03 2.31
CA ASN A 88 20.50 -9.29 3.51
C ASN A 88 20.74 -10.14 4.78
N PRO A 89 21.69 -9.77 5.64
CA PRO A 89 22.04 -10.56 6.81
C PRO A 89 20.97 -10.50 7.91
N ALA A 90 20.13 -9.47 7.92
CA ALA A 90 19.02 -9.39 8.88
C ALA A 90 17.95 -10.44 8.59
N ILE A 91 17.74 -10.77 7.31
CA ILE A 91 16.76 -11.79 6.88
C ILE A 91 17.38 -13.18 6.91
N TRP A 92 18.56 -13.33 6.29
CA TRP A 92 19.14 -14.65 5.99
C TRP A 92 20.32 -15.05 6.88
N GLY A 93 20.84 -14.13 7.68
CA GLY A 93 22.08 -14.31 8.42
C GLY A 93 23.34 -14.02 7.60
N PRO A 94 24.53 -14.21 8.21
CA PRO A 94 25.81 -13.76 7.65
C PRO A 94 26.21 -14.43 6.33
N ARG A 95 25.57 -15.54 5.97
CA ARG A 95 25.83 -16.27 4.71
C ARG A 95 24.87 -15.90 3.58
N GLY A 96 23.92 -14.99 3.81
CA GLY A 96 22.83 -14.73 2.87
C GLY A 96 21.92 -15.96 2.72
N ARG A 97 21.05 -15.91 1.70
CA ARG A 97 20.10 -16.98 1.38
C ARG A 97 20.85 -18.24 0.93
N VAL A 98 20.68 -19.33 1.68
CA VAL A 98 21.32 -20.63 1.37
C VAL A 98 20.33 -21.60 0.71
N TYR A 99 20.47 -21.82 -0.60
CA TYR A 99 19.69 -22.82 -1.34
C TYR A 99 20.21 -24.24 -1.11
N ASN A 100 19.32 -25.24 -1.13
CA ASN A 100 19.67 -26.65 -0.93
C ASN A 100 18.70 -27.59 -1.68
N ARG A 101 18.86 -28.91 -1.55
CA ARG A 101 18.02 -29.89 -2.27
C ARG A 101 16.52 -29.79 -1.94
N ASN A 102 16.18 -29.44 -0.70
CA ASN A 102 14.78 -29.28 -0.30
C ASN A 102 14.22 -27.94 -0.77
N TYR A 103 15.07 -26.91 -0.82
CA TYR A 103 14.72 -25.52 -1.12
C TYR A 103 15.67 -24.98 -2.22
N PRO A 104 15.51 -25.46 -3.47
CA PRO A 104 16.40 -25.08 -4.56
C PRO A 104 16.19 -23.62 -4.98
N TYR A 105 17.17 -23.06 -5.69
CA TYR A 105 16.94 -21.82 -6.42
C TYR A 105 16.07 -22.13 -7.65
N GLU A 106 14.97 -21.40 -7.81
CA GLU A 106 13.98 -21.63 -8.87
C GLU A 106 14.00 -20.54 -9.95
N GLY A 107 14.96 -19.61 -9.87
CA GLY A 107 15.19 -18.62 -10.90
C GLY A 107 16.18 -19.09 -11.98
N PRO A 108 16.55 -18.21 -12.92
CA PRO A 108 16.13 -16.81 -13.00
C PRO A 108 14.65 -16.66 -13.38
N TYR A 109 14.01 -15.60 -12.89
CA TYR A 109 12.57 -15.34 -13.04
C TYR A 109 12.31 -14.45 -14.26
N LEU A 110 12.81 -14.86 -15.42
CA LEU A 110 12.83 -14.04 -16.65
C LEU A 110 11.45 -13.91 -17.31
N ASP A 111 10.49 -14.75 -16.93
CA ASP A 111 9.07 -14.59 -17.28
C ASP A 111 8.50 -13.29 -16.70
N ARG A 112 9.00 -12.83 -15.54
CA ARG A 112 8.61 -11.55 -14.93
C ARG A 112 9.28 -10.33 -15.56
N LYS A 113 10.08 -10.50 -16.60
CA LYS A 113 10.69 -9.37 -17.31
C LYS A 113 9.59 -8.48 -17.91
N PRO A 114 9.63 -7.14 -17.72
CA PRO A 114 8.67 -6.25 -18.37
C PRO A 114 8.63 -6.44 -19.88
N VAL A 115 7.45 -6.21 -20.48
CA VAL A 115 7.27 -6.32 -21.94
C VAL A 115 8.21 -5.38 -22.71
N LYS A 116 8.41 -5.67 -24.01
CA LYS A 116 9.34 -4.92 -24.87
C LYS A 116 9.00 -3.42 -24.94
N GLU A 117 7.73 -3.06 -24.83
CA GLU A 117 7.25 -1.68 -24.84
C GLU A 117 7.80 -0.91 -23.63
N LEU A 118 7.95 -1.56 -22.48
CA LEU A 118 8.57 -1.02 -21.28
C LEU A 118 10.11 -1.17 -21.29
N LYS A 119 10.73 -1.52 -22.42
CA LYS A 119 12.18 -1.72 -22.58
C LYS A 119 12.78 -2.85 -21.71
N GLY A 120 11.97 -3.77 -21.18
CA GLY A 120 12.47 -4.91 -20.40
C GLY A 120 12.99 -4.50 -19.01
N PHE A 121 14.23 -4.84 -18.67
CA PHE A 121 14.87 -4.42 -17.41
C PHE A 121 15.28 -2.95 -17.50
N TYR A 122 14.27 -2.07 -17.50
CA TYR A 122 14.41 -0.65 -17.77
C TYR A 122 15.18 0.09 -16.66
N LYS A 123 15.73 1.24 -17.01
CA LYS A 123 16.22 2.19 -16.00
C LYS A 123 15.04 2.91 -15.35
N ARG A 124 15.07 3.02 -14.03
CA ARG A 124 14.01 3.66 -13.24
C ARG A 124 13.78 5.14 -13.57
N ASP A 125 14.78 5.81 -14.16
CA ASP A 125 14.73 7.21 -14.59
C ASP A 125 14.45 7.39 -16.10
N ASP A 126 14.10 6.31 -16.82
CA ASP A 126 13.78 6.38 -18.25
C ASP A 126 12.41 7.03 -18.48
N LYS A 127 12.43 8.23 -19.09
CA LYS A 127 11.24 9.05 -19.34
C LYS A 127 10.22 8.39 -20.27
N ASP A 128 10.67 7.57 -21.23
CA ASP A 128 9.74 6.88 -22.12
C ASP A 128 9.01 5.77 -21.38
N VAL A 129 9.72 5.05 -20.49
CA VAL A 129 9.11 4.02 -19.66
C VAL A 129 8.09 4.64 -18.72
N ALA A 130 8.46 5.71 -18.01
CA ALA A 130 7.52 6.45 -17.15
C ALA A 130 6.27 6.90 -17.93
N ARG A 131 6.42 7.40 -19.16
CA ARG A 131 5.29 7.78 -20.03
C ARG A 131 4.40 6.57 -20.33
N ILE A 132 4.99 5.44 -20.74
CA ILE A 132 4.24 4.23 -21.08
C ILE A 132 3.54 3.66 -19.85
N GLN A 133 4.18 3.66 -18.68
CA GLN A 133 3.56 3.24 -17.42
C GLN A 133 2.31 4.08 -17.10
N LEU A 134 2.41 5.41 -17.18
CA LEU A 134 1.28 6.33 -16.96
C LEU A 134 0.14 6.10 -17.97
N GLU A 135 0.47 5.95 -19.26
CA GLU A 135 -0.50 5.68 -20.33
C GLU A 135 -1.20 4.33 -20.13
N LEU A 136 -0.46 3.28 -19.74
CA LEU A 136 -1.01 1.96 -19.46
C LEU A 136 -1.92 1.97 -18.25
N MET A 137 -1.51 2.60 -17.13
CA MET A 137 -2.39 2.76 -15.98
C MET A 137 -3.69 3.46 -16.37
N LYS A 138 -3.59 4.62 -17.01
CA LYS A 138 -4.76 5.43 -17.38
C LYS A 138 -5.70 4.70 -18.36
N SER A 139 -5.16 4.14 -19.44
CA SER A 139 -5.95 3.52 -20.51
C SER A 139 -6.61 2.19 -20.14
N TYR A 140 -6.16 1.55 -19.06
CA TYR A 140 -6.75 0.31 -18.54
C TYR A 140 -7.64 0.52 -17.31
N GLY A 141 -7.98 1.76 -16.98
CA GLY A 141 -8.97 2.08 -15.94
C GLY A 141 -8.41 2.23 -14.53
N ILE A 142 -7.10 2.50 -14.40
CA ILE A 142 -6.49 2.95 -13.14
C ILE A 142 -6.56 4.48 -13.11
N ASP A 143 -7.09 5.05 -12.02
CA ASP A 143 -7.34 6.48 -11.88
C ASP A 143 -6.19 7.21 -11.17
N PHE A 144 -5.47 6.51 -10.30
CA PHE A 144 -4.32 7.05 -9.59
C PHE A 144 -3.30 6.00 -9.16
N PHE A 145 -2.08 6.45 -8.88
CA PHE A 145 -1.09 5.63 -8.18
C PHE A 145 -0.74 6.21 -6.81
N ALA A 146 -0.61 5.36 -5.80
CA ALA A 146 -0.09 5.70 -4.48
C ALA A 146 1.38 5.28 -4.42
N TYR A 147 2.30 6.25 -4.48
CA TYR A 147 3.73 5.98 -4.56
C TYR A 147 4.31 5.70 -3.17
N ASN A 148 4.97 4.55 -3.00
CA ASN A 148 5.66 4.20 -1.76
C ASN A 148 6.85 5.14 -1.55
N TRP A 149 6.66 6.11 -0.66
CA TRP A 149 7.53 7.25 -0.44
C TRP A 149 8.29 7.08 0.87
N PHE A 150 9.62 7.24 0.82
CA PHE A 150 10.53 6.97 1.93
C PHE A 150 11.28 8.23 2.36
N TYR A 151 11.58 8.31 3.66
CA TYR A 151 12.30 9.43 4.22
C TYR A 151 13.34 8.99 5.26
N GLY A 152 14.59 9.38 5.07
CA GLY A 152 15.66 9.12 6.02
C GLY A 152 15.80 10.28 7.00
N ARG A 153 15.57 10.07 8.30
CA ARG A 153 15.58 11.17 9.32
C ARG A 153 16.96 11.68 9.72
N HIS A 154 18.02 10.94 9.41
CA HIS A 154 19.33 11.12 10.05
C HIS A 154 20.37 11.83 9.17
N TYR A 155 20.07 12.07 7.89
CA TYR A 155 21.03 12.65 6.95
C TYR A 155 21.20 14.16 7.13
N TYR A 156 22.34 14.59 7.63
CA TYR A 156 22.75 15.98 7.52
C TYR A 156 23.53 16.19 6.21
N TYR A 157 23.17 17.24 5.47
CA TYR A 157 23.78 17.61 4.20
C TYR A 157 24.09 19.11 4.17
N HIS A 158 24.81 19.54 3.14
CA HIS A 158 25.47 20.83 3.01
C HIS A 158 24.95 21.57 1.77
N LEU A 159 24.19 22.64 1.97
CA LEU A 159 23.53 23.34 0.86
C LEU A 159 24.50 24.10 -0.06
N TYR A 160 25.70 24.44 0.40
CA TYR A 160 26.73 25.08 -0.43
C TYR A 160 27.58 24.07 -1.20
N PHE A 161 27.37 22.77 -0.97
CA PHE A 161 28.00 21.71 -1.74
C PHE A 161 27.15 21.36 -2.98
N GLY A 162 27.72 21.54 -4.18
CA GLY A 162 27.01 21.42 -5.46
C GLY A 162 26.08 20.21 -5.58
N PRO A 163 26.56 18.97 -5.36
CA PRO A 163 25.72 17.76 -5.42
C PRO A 163 24.53 17.74 -4.44
N GLN A 164 24.61 18.45 -3.31
CA GLN A 164 23.59 18.48 -2.26
C GLN A 164 22.74 19.75 -2.28
N SER A 165 23.12 20.75 -3.08
CA SER A 165 22.49 22.07 -3.13
C SER A 165 21.00 22.06 -3.52
N ARG A 166 20.55 20.98 -4.16
CA ARG A 166 19.15 20.81 -4.61
C ARG A 166 18.29 19.99 -3.64
N ILE A 167 18.88 19.42 -2.59
CA ILE A 167 18.12 18.66 -1.60
C ILE A 167 17.18 19.63 -0.88
N PHE A 168 15.90 19.27 -0.84
CA PHE A 168 14.86 20.11 -0.24
C PHE A 168 15.20 20.53 1.19
N TYR A 169 15.16 21.83 1.46
CA TYR A 169 15.20 22.38 2.81
C TYR A 169 14.20 23.54 2.89
N PRO A 170 13.32 23.59 3.92
CA PRO A 170 12.31 24.63 3.97
C PRO A 170 12.92 26.03 3.94
N LYS A 171 12.32 26.91 3.15
CA LYS A 171 12.86 28.25 2.91
C LYS A 171 13.03 29.02 4.22
N GLY A 172 14.24 29.55 4.44
CA GLY A 172 14.56 30.37 5.62
C GLY A 172 14.88 29.57 6.88
N TRP A 173 14.88 28.23 6.83
CA TRP A 173 15.36 27.41 7.94
C TRP A 173 16.87 27.60 8.15
N LYS A 174 17.29 27.43 9.42
CA LYS A 174 18.66 27.70 9.84
C LYS A 174 19.66 26.75 9.19
N ILE A 175 20.78 27.31 8.74
CA ILE A 175 21.94 26.57 8.26
C ILE A 175 23.19 27.06 8.97
N ASP A 176 24.19 26.21 9.10
CA ASP A 176 25.53 26.60 9.54
C ASP A 176 26.37 26.99 8.33
N SER A 177 26.47 28.31 8.08
CA SER A 177 27.27 28.86 6.98
C SER A 177 28.77 28.62 7.16
N SER A 178 29.24 28.32 8.37
CA SER A 178 30.65 27.98 8.62
C SER A 178 31.01 26.54 8.24
N ARG A 179 30.00 25.71 7.93
CA ARG A 179 30.16 24.30 7.51
C ARG A 179 29.43 24.06 6.19
N ASP A 180 29.77 24.83 5.17
CA ASP A 180 29.24 24.66 3.80
C ASP A 180 27.70 24.67 3.74
N GLY A 181 27.06 25.45 4.61
CA GLY A 181 25.60 25.53 4.68
C GLY A 181 24.98 24.25 5.21
N ARG A 182 25.60 23.59 6.19
CA ARG A 182 25.06 22.39 6.85
C ARG A 182 23.67 22.69 7.40
N VAL A 183 22.69 21.85 7.08
CA VAL A 183 21.33 22.02 7.58
C VAL A 183 21.26 21.82 9.10
N ALA A 184 20.45 22.63 9.79
CA ALA A 184 20.23 22.44 11.22
C ALA A 184 19.26 21.29 11.55
N VAL A 185 18.43 20.89 10.58
CA VAL A 185 17.46 19.80 10.72
C VAL A 185 17.73 18.74 9.66
N PRO A 186 18.09 17.51 10.04
CA PRO A 186 18.48 16.48 9.11
C PRO A 186 17.29 15.92 8.33
N GLY A 187 17.63 15.07 7.38
CA GLY A 187 16.76 14.16 6.68
C GLY A 187 16.41 14.58 5.27
N LEU A 188 16.16 13.59 4.43
CA LEU A 188 15.89 13.74 3.00
C LEU A 188 15.04 12.55 2.52
N GLU A 189 14.44 12.73 1.34
CA GLU A 189 13.74 11.66 0.63
C GLU A 189 14.71 10.63 0.09
N GLU A 190 14.31 9.36 0.12
CA GLU A 190 15.08 8.28 -0.47
C GLU A 190 14.29 7.62 -1.60
N TRP A 191 15.01 7.19 -2.63
CA TRP A 191 14.45 6.44 -3.78
C TRP A 191 13.34 7.23 -4.52
N ASN A 192 13.56 8.53 -4.70
CA ASN A 192 12.61 9.48 -5.28
C ASN A 192 12.85 9.71 -6.79
N GLU A 193 13.97 9.25 -7.35
CA GLU A 193 14.34 9.55 -8.74
C GLU A 193 13.24 9.12 -9.74
N GLN A 194 12.63 7.96 -9.49
CA GLN A 194 11.54 7.45 -10.32
C GLN A 194 10.25 8.27 -10.18
N LEU A 195 9.90 8.71 -8.97
CA LEU A 195 8.75 9.61 -8.76
C LEU A 195 8.99 10.96 -9.44
N GLU A 196 10.17 11.56 -9.32
CA GLU A 196 10.48 12.84 -9.99
C GLU A 196 10.26 12.74 -11.50
N ILE A 197 10.69 11.65 -12.12
CA ILE A 197 10.50 11.40 -13.55
C ILE A 197 9.02 11.15 -13.90
N LEU A 198 8.31 10.32 -13.13
CA LEU A 198 6.86 10.10 -13.31
C LEU A 198 6.10 11.43 -13.24
N LEU A 199 6.41 12.29 -12.27
CA LEU A 199 5.77 13.58 -12.09
C LEU A 199 6.15 14.61 -13.15
N GLU A 200 7.40 14.59 -13.64
CA GLU A 200 7.86 15.43 -14.75
C GLU A 200 7.12 15.06 -16.05
N VAL A 201 7.02 13.77 -16.33
CA VAL A 201 6.38 13.25 -17.54
C VAL A 201 4.87 13.48 -17.48
N ASN A 202 4.21 13.15 -16.36
CA ASN A 202 2.78 13.33 -16.18
C ASN A 202 2.36 14.79 -16.39
N ALA A 203 3.13 15.75 -15.85
CA ALA A 203 2.84 17.18 -16.00
C ALA A 203 2.89 17.69 -17.46
N LYS A 204 3.54 16.95 -18.37
CA LYS A 204 3.62 17.27 -19.81
C LYS A 204 2.52 16.60 -20.63
N LEU A 205 1.79 15.64 -20.09
CA LEU A 205 0.66 15.02 -20.75
C LEU A 205 -0.53 16.02 -20.82
N PRO A 206 -1.42 15.90 -21.82
CA PRO A 206 -2.67 16.63 -21.84
C PRO A 206 -3.45 16.41 -20.53
N GLU A 207 -4.12 17.43 -19.99
CA GLU A 207 -4.74 17.37 -18.66
C GLU A 207 -5.72 16.19 -18.48
N LYS A 208 -6.43 15.81 -19.55
CA LYS A 208 -7.33 14.64 -19.57
C LYS A 208 -6.62 13.28 -19.43
N ASP A 209 -5.35 13.22 -19.85
CA ASP A 209 -4.52 12.01 -19.88
C ASP A 209 -3.61 11.93 -18.64
N GLN A 210 -3.56 13.00 -17.82
CA GLN A 210 -2.81 13.00 -16.57
C GLN A 210 -3.43 12.03 -15.57
N LEU A 211 -2.57 11.22 -14.96
CA LEU A 211 -2.95 10.32 -13.89
C LEU A 211 -2.86 11.06 -12.54
N LYS A 212 -3.83 10.83 -11.66
CA LYS A 212 -3.70 11.36 -10.29
C LYS A 212 -2.67 10.55 -9.52
N TRP A 213 -2.13 11.10 -8.44
CA TRP A 213 -1.23 10.36 -7.57
C TRP A 213 -1.30 10.81 -6.12
N ALA A 214 -0.93 9.92 -5.20
CA ALA A 214 -0.86 10.20 -3.77
C ALA A 214 0.45 9.68 -3.18
N ILE A 215 0.82 10.22 -2.03
CA ILE A 215 1.91 9.69 -1.22
C ILE A 215 1.38 8.48 -0.45
N ASN A 216 2.07 7.35 -0.56
CA ASN A 216 2.01 6.28 0.43
C ASN A 216 3.27 6.33 1.29
N TRP A 217 3.16 6.91 2.47
CA TRP A 217 4.30 7.12 3.35
C TRP A 217 4.74 5.77 3.95
N CYS A 218 5.78 5.18 3.34
CA CYS A 218 6.37 3.89 3.70
C CYS A 218 7.59 4.07 4.58
N ASP A 219 7.44 4.93 5.55
CA ASP A 219 8.53 5.27 6.43
C ASP A 219 8.41 4.47 7.71
N ASP A 220 9.53 4.38 8.40
CA ASP A 220 9.68 3.70 9.67
C ASP A 220 10.05 2.19 9.62
N SER A 221 11.11 1.81 8.89
CA SER A 221 11.84 0.54 9.15
C SER A 221 12.72 0.60 10.41
N ASP A 222 13.02 -0.54 11.02
CA ASP A 222 13.87 -0.60 12.22
C ASP A 222 15.28 -0.05 11.97
N ASP A 223 15.87 -0.36 10.80
CA ASP A 223 17.18 0.17 10.41
C ASP A 223 17.19 1.71 10.39
N ARG A 224 16.12 2.33 9.87
CA ARG A 224 15.97 3.80 9.84
C ARG A 224 15.86 4.36 11.26
N TRP A 225 15.15 3.67 12.15
CA TRP A 225 15.06 4.05 13.56
C TRP A 225 16.41 3.95 14.27
N MET A 226 17.15 2.87 14.04
CA MET A 226 18.48 2.70 14.61
C MET A 226 19.47 3.74 14.06
N ASN A 227 19.39 4.09 12.78
CA ASN A 227 20.20 5.17 12.20
C ASN A 227 19.85 6.55 12.79
N TRP A 228 18.56 6.80 13.06
CA TRP A 228 18.13 7.99 13.80
C TRP A 228 18.75 8.05 15.21
N LEU A 229 18.70 6.94 15.96
CA LEU A 229 19.25 6.88 17.31
C LEU A 229 20.78 7.03 17.35
N LYS A 230 21.48 6.69 16.26
CA LYS A 230 22.92 6.85 16.13
C LYS A 230 23.38 8.31 16.03
N ILE A 231 22.53 9.27 15.69
CA ILE A 231 22.94 10.66 15.38
C ILE A 231 23.94 11.23 16.41
N GLY A 232 23.66 11.05 17.70
CA GLY A 232 24.52 11.54 18.80
C GLY A 232 25.48 10.52 19.40
N SER A 233 25.71 9.38 18.75
CA SER A 233 26.55 8.31 19.28
C SER A 233 28.05 8.65 19.19
N PRO A 234 28.91 8.08 20.07
CA PRO A 234 30.34 8.28 20.01
C PRO A 234 30.98 7.94 18.65
N ASP A 235 30.46 6.92 17.96
CA ASP A 235 31.00 6.47 16.67
C ASP A 235 30.73 7.48 15.56
N GLU A 236 29.52 8.04 15.50
CA GLU A 236 29.15 9.10 14.54
C GLU A 236 29.99 10.37 14.75
N MET A 237 30.27 10.70 16.01
CA MET A 237 31.13 11.81 16.39
C MET A 237 32.59 11.56 16.01
N ALA A 238 33.11 10.36 16.28
CA ALA A 238 34.49 9.97 15.99
C ALA A 238 34.79 9.99 14.48
N ARG A 239 33.84 9.53 13.66
CA ARG A 239 33.94 9.57 12.19
C ARG A 239 33.57 10.92 11.57
N LYS A 240 33.21 11.93 12.39
CA LYS A 240 32.82 13.28 11.98
C LYS A 240 31.61 13.32 11.03
N ALA A 241 30.69 12.36 11.16
CA ALA A 241 29.44 12.39 10.43
C ALA A 241 28.46 13.39 11.05
N ASN A 242 28.48 13.49 12.38
CA ASN A 242 27.70 14.44 13.16
C ASN A 242 28.61 15.21 14.13
N TYR A 243 28.06 16.29 14.70
CA TYR A 243 28.80 17.27 15.49
C TYR A 243 28.21 17.50 16.89
N PRO A 244 28.96 18.11 17.83
CA PRO A 244 28.48 18.30 19.19
C PRO A 244 27.16 19.05 19.24
N GLY A 245 26.17 18.47 19.93
CA GLY A 245 24.81 19.00 20.03
C GLY A 245 23.80 18.36 19.06
N GLU A 246 24.26 17.71 17.99
CA GLU A 246 23.41 16.92 17.10
C GLU A 246 23.10 15.59 17.78
N LYS A 247 21.85 15.43 18.24
CA LYS A 247 21.39 14.23 18.94
C LYS A 247 19.90 14.01 18.68
N PRO A 248 19.41 12.76 18.77
CA PRO A 248 18.02 12.42 18.49
C PRO A 248 17.11 12.83 19.66
N THR A 249 16.92 14.13 19.85
CA THR A 249 16.01 14.70 20.87
C THR A 249 14.56 14.69 20.41
N LYS A 250 13.61 14.83 21.35
CA LYS A 250 12.19 15.02 21.07
C LYS A 250 11.96 16.23 20.17
N GLU A 251 12.65 17.33 20.44
CA GLU A 251 12.53 18.58 19.69
C GLU A 251 12.97 18.38 18.23
N LEU A 252 14.13 17.75 18.02
CA LEU A 252 14.61 17.42 16.68
C LEU A 252 13.68 16.43 15.96
N TYR A 253 13.13 15.44 16.67
CA TYR A 253 12.17 14.49 16.10
C TYR A 253 10.92 15.20 15.55
N LEU A 254 10.36 16.15 16.30
CA LEU A 254 9.24 16.98 15.86
C LEU A 254 9.62 17.92 14.71
N GLN A 255 10.82 18.50 14.72
CA GLN A 255 11.32 19.33 13.61
C GLN A 255 11.51 18.52 12.31
N VAL A 256 11.98 17.28 12.41
CA VAL A 256 12.09 16.37 11.27
C VAL A 256 10.70 15.98 10.77
N HIS A 257 9.74 15.71 11.66
CA HIS A 257 8.35 15.49 11.25
C HIS A 257 7.75 16.72 10.55
N GLU A 258 8.00 17.93 11.06
CA GLU A 258 7.60 19.17 10.38
C GLU A 258 8.26 19.29 9.00
N LYS A 259 9.54 18.93 8.88
CA LYS A 259 10.26 18.94 7.60
C LYS A 259 9.64 17.97 6.58
N ILE A 260 9.20 16.79 7.04
CA ILE A 260 8.47 15.81 6.21
C ILE A 260 7.16 16.43 5.72
N THR A 261 6.33 16.98 6.62
CA THR A 261 5.07 17.62 6.21
C THR A 261 5.33 18.79 5.24
N ARG A 262 6.35 19.62 5.51
CA ARG A 262 6.74 20.73 4.63
C ARG A 262 7.21 20.25 3.27
N ARG A 263 7.88 19.10 3.19
CA ARG A 263 8.22 18.51 1.89
C ARG A 263 6.94 18.25 1.09
N TRP A 264 5.92 17.68 1.71
CA TRP A 264 4.65 17.39 1.06
C TRP A 264 3.91 18.65 0.61
N THR A 265 3.74 19.62 1.51
CA THR A 265 2.98 20.85 1.25
C THR A 265 3.68 21.79 0.27
N ASP A 266 5.00 21.94 0.36
CA ASP A 266 5.78 22.85 -0.49
C ASP A 266 5.99 22.26 -1.90
N SER A 267 6.09 20.93 -2.02
CA SER A 267 6.55 20.29 -3.26
C SER A 267 5.43 19.53 -4.00
N TYR A 268 4.45 18.97 -3.28
CA TYR A 268 3.52 17.99 -3.86
C TYR A 268 2.06 18.43 -3.81
N PHE A 269 1.56 18.93 -2.68
CA PHE A 269 0.12 19.19 -2.51
C PHE A 269 -0.43 20.28 -3.44
N ASN A 270 0.41 21.20 -3.93
CA ASN A 270 0.01 22.22 -4.88
C ASN A 270 -0.12 21.71 -6.34
N ARG A 271 0.36 20.49 -6.64
CA ARG A 271 0.24 19.95 -7.97
C ARG A 271 -1.22 19.66 -8.31
N LYS A 272 -1.60 19.91 -9.58
CA LYS A 272 -2.96 19.65 -10.09
C LYS A 272 -3.27 18.16 -10.17
N ASP A 273 -2.25 17.33 -10.39
CA ASP A 273 -2.35 15.88 -10.47
C ASP A 273 -2.23 15.19 -9.10
N TYR A 274 -2.05 15.93 -8.00
CA TYR A 274 -2.11 15.35 -6.66
C TYR A 274 -3.55 14.94 -6.32
N LEU A 275 -3.73 13.75 -5.76
CA LEU A 275 -5.02 13.22 -5.36
C LEU A 275 -5.55 13.98 -4.15
N LYS A 276 -6.77 14.53 -4.30
CA LYS A 276 -7.46 15.31 -3.28
C LYS A 276 -8.88 14.79 -3.13
N THR A 277 -9.42 14.94 -1.93
CA THR A 277 -10.84 14.82 -1.66
C THR A 277 -11.65 15.92 -2.35
N GLU A 278 -12.96 15.75 -2.40
CA GLU A 278 -13.90 16.76 -2.93
C GLU A 278 -13.80 18.09 -2.18
N ASP A 279 -13.51 18.08 -0.88
CA ASP A 279 -13.28 19.28 -0.06
C ASP A 279 -11.87 19.89 -0.24
N GLY A 280 -11.05 19.36 -1.15
CA GLY A 280 -9.75 19.88 -1.53
C GLY A 280 -8.58 19.45 -0.63
N ARG A 281 -8.79 18.56 0.34
CA ARG A 281 -7.70 18.03 1.18
C ARG A 281 -6.83 17.04 0.41
N PRO A 282 -5.49 17.21 0.38
CA PRO A 282 -4.57 16.18 -0.10
C PRO A 282 -4.73 14.87 0.68
N ILE A 283 -4.75 13.74 -0.04
CA ILE A 283 -4.80 12.40 0.54
C ILE A 283 -3.37 11.89 0.76
N VAL A 284 -3.08 11.41 1.97
CA VAL A 284 -1.83 10.70 2.30
C VAL A 284 -2.19 9.31 2.82
N TYR A 285 -1.71 8.28 2.13
CA TYR A 285 -1.68 6.93 2.63
C TYR A 285 -0.52 6.79 3.62
N PHE A 286 -0.76 6.10 4.73
CA PHE A 286 0.22 5.92 5.80
C PHE A 286 0.41 4.43 6.02
N TYR A 287 1.57 3.94 5.61
CA TYR A 287 1.91 2.53 5.73
C TYR A 287 2.24 2.18 7.18
N PHE A 288 1.52 1.21 7.74
CA PHE A 288 1.78 0.64 9.07
C PHE A 288 1.98 1.69 10.19
N PRO A 289 0.90 2.43 10.56
CA PRO A 289 0.95 3.48 11.58
C PRO A 289 1.55 3.07 12.93
N GLN A 290 1.49 1.79 13.29
CA GLN A 290 2.05 1.26 14.53
C GLN A 290 3.56 1.47 14.67
N ASP A 291 4.31 1.49 13.55
CA ASP A 291 5.76 1.67 13.59
C ASP A 291 6.12 3.11 13.99
N ALA A 292 5.43 4.08 13.41
CA ALA A 292 5.52 5.49 13.80
C ALA A 292 5.03 5.71 15.24
N GLU A 293 3.90 5.08 15.63
CA GLU A 293 3.38 5.16 17.01
C GLU A 293 4.41 4.68 18.03
N ALA A 294 5.00 3.49 17.82
CA ALA A 294 5.95 2.91 18.74
C ALA A 294 7.18 3.79 18.97
N ARG A 295 7.61 4.53 17.94
CA ARG A 295 8.78 5.42 17.98
C ARG A 295 8.43 6.79 18.56
N ALA A 296 7.26 7.33 18.25
CA ALA A 296 6.74 8.52 18.91
C ALA A 296 6.66 8.31 20.43
N ALA A 297 6.20 7.14 20.87
CA ALA A 297 6.10 6.77 22.27
C ALA A 297 7.45 6.77 23.01
N PHE A 298 8.58 6.56 22.32
CA PHE A 298 9.93 6.71 22.91
C PHE A 298 10.17 8.13 23.44
N TYR A 299 9.60 9.14 22.78
CA TYR A 299 9.66 10.55 23.18
C TYR A 299 8.46 11.01 24.03
N GLY A 300 7.63 10.07 24.51
CA GLY A 300 6.38 10.38 25.19
C GLY A 300 5.44 11.21 24.33
N LEU A 301 5.39 10.89 23.03
CA LEU A 301 4.43 11.42 22.07
C LEU A 301 3.45 10.32 21.69
N GLU A 302 2.21 10.70 21.38
CA GLU A 302 1.25 9.83 20.71
C GLU A 302 1.37 10.01 19.18
N LEU A 303 0.96 9.02 18.40
CA LEU A 303 0.86 9.19 16.93
C LEU A 303 -0.05 10.38 16.56
N LYS A 304 -1.09 10.61 17.36
CA LYS A 304 -1.99 11.75 17.23
C LYS A 304 -1.27 13.10 17.28
N ASP A 305 -0.22 13.24 18.08
CA ASP A 305 0.56 14.48 18.16
C ASP A 305 1.25 14.78 16.82
N LEU A 306 1.77 13.74 16.16
CA LEU A 306 2.41 13.83 14.85
C LEU A 306 1.38 14.17 13.76
N LEU A 307 0.25 13.47 13.72
CA LEU A 307 -0.81 13.76 12.75
C LEU A 307 -1.38 15.17 12.94
N ASN A 308 -1.58 15.62 14.18
CA ASN A 308 -2.00 16.99 14.48
C ASN A 308 -0.96 18.04 14.07
N LEU A 309 0.33 17.75 14.24
CA LEU A 309 1.41 18.61 13.75
C LEU A 309 1.31 18.75 12.22
N SER A 310 1.14 17.63 11.50
CA SER A 310 0.95 17.65 10.05
C SER A 310 -0.29 18.44 9.62
N GLN A 311 -1.44 18.24 10.29
CA GLN A 311 -2.68 18.99 10.02
C GLN A 311 -2.50 20.49 10.22
N ARG A 312 -1.81 20.89 11.31
CA ARG A 312 -1.56 22.30 11.61
C ARG A 312 -0.67 22.95 10.55
N ILE A 313 0.44 22.31 10.16
CA ILE A 313 1.34 22.82 9.12
C ILE A 313 0.61 22.98 7.79
N ALA A 314 -0.20 21.99 7.39
CA ALA A 314 -0.99 22.08 6.16
C ALA A 314 -1.94 23.29 6.18
N ARG A 315 -2.65 23.51 7.30
CA ARG A 315 -3.54 24.66 7.46
C ARG A 315 -2.81 26.00 7.48
N GLU A 316 -1.66 26.08 8.16
CA GLU A 316 -0.79 27.26 8.14
C GLU A 316 -0.31 27.61 6.73
N GLN A 317 -0.21 26.62 5.83
CA GLN A 317 0.17 26.80 4.43
C GLN A 317 -1.03 26.91 3.46
N GLY A 318 -2.25 27.05 3.99
CA GLY A 318 -3.45 27.36 3.22
C GLY A 318 -4.22 26.15 2.70
N PHE A 319 -3.85 24.92 3.08
CA PHE A 319 -4.64 23.72 2.77
C PHE A 319 -5.77 23.55 3.81
N PRO A 320 -6.94 23.00 3.45
CA PRO A 320 -8.02 22.75 4.43
C PRO A 320 -7.61 21.76 5.55
N GLY A 321 -6.61 20.93 5.27
CA GLY A 321 -6.07 19.88 6.13
C GLY A 321 -5.48 18.77 5.25
N ILE A 322 -5.24 17.61 5.84
CA ILE A 322 -4.80 16.38 5.16
C ILE A 322 -5.85 15.30 5.45
N LYS A 323 -6.17 14.43 4.47
CA LYS A 323 -6.92 13.20 4.74
C LYS A 323 -5.93 12.04 4.85
N PHE A 324 -5.82 11.45 6.04
CA PHE A 324 -4.93 10.31 6.29
C PHE A 324 -5.68 9.00 6.18
N ILE A 325 -5.13 8.06 5.39
CA ILE A 325 -5.66 6.70 5.20
C ILE A 325 -4.60 5.69 5.65
N ALA A 326 -4.93 4.86 6.64
CA ALA A 326 -4.00 3.85 7.13
C ALA A 326 -3.91 2.66 6.16
N VAL A 327 -2.71 2.23 5.80
CA VAL A 327 -2.48 0.98 5.06
C VAL A 327 -2.11 -0.10 6.06
N MET A 328 -2.97 -1.11 6.18
CA MET A 328 -2.96 -2.11 7.25
C MET A 328 -2.74 -3.54 6.72
N ALA A 329 -2.35 -4.45 7.61
CA ALA A 329 -2.21 -5.88 7.34
C ALA A 329 -3.51 -6.66 7.70
N GLY A 330 -3.44 -7.99 7.70
CA GLY A 330 -4.56 -8.87 8.05
C GLY A 330 -4.75 -9.08 9.55
N PRO A 331 -5.94 -9.56 10.01
CA PRO A 331 -6.17 -9.86 11.41
C PRO A 331 -5.27 -11.01 11.85
N MET A 332 -4.94 -11.02 13.13
CA MET A 332 -3.95 -11.91 13.71
C MET A 332 -4.59 -12.79 14.77
N LEU A 333 -4.08 -14.01 14.92
CA LEU A 333 -4.49 -14.93 15.98
C LEU A 333 -3.77 -14.59 17.29
N GLU A 334 -4.36 -14.98 18.42
CA GLU A 334 -3.76 -14.74 19.75
C GLU A 334 -2.34 -15.32 19.87
N ARG A 335 -2.11 -16.51 19.28
CA ARG A 335 -0.79 -17.15 19.24
C ARG A 335 0.27 -16.33 18.48
N GLU A 336 -0.15 -15.37 17.67
CA GLU A 336 0.72 -14.50 16.87
C GLU A 336 0.98 -13.15 17.56
N ARG A 337 0.43 -12.89 18.76
CA ARG A 337 0.59 -11.62 19.50
C ARG A 337 2.04 -11.21 19.69
N ALA A 338 2.96 -12.18 19.82
CA ALA A 338 4.40 -11.92 19.91
C ALA A 338 4.96 -11.17 18.67
N TYR A 339 4.28 -11.30 17.52
CA TYR A 339 4.56 -10.60 16.26
C TYR A 339 3.56 -9.47 15.97
N GLY A 340 2.61 -9.22 16.88
CA GLY A 340 1.59 -8.18 16.74
C GLY A 340 2.16 -6.77 16.66
N LEU A 341 1.27 -5.83 16.37
CA LEU A 341 1.55 -4.42 16.11
C LEU A 341 2.02 -3.74 17.39
N PRO A 342 3.29 -3.32 17.50
CA PRO A 342 3.79 -2.70 18.70
C PRO A 342 3.28 -1.27 18.85
N THR A 343 3.11 -0.81 20.08
CA THR A 343 2.72 0.58 20.39
C THR A 343 3.81 1.33 21.14
N LYS A 344 4.95 0.68 21.39
CA LYS A 344 6.09 1.28 22.08
C LYS A 344 7.41 0.62 21.68
N TRP A 345 8.43 1.42 21.45
CA TRP A 345 9.82 0.97 21.40
C TRP A 345 10.54 1.32 22.71
N GLN A 346 11.31 0.38 23.24
CA GLN A 346 12.05 0.52 24.49
C GLN A 346 13.53 0.24 24.27
N ALA A 347 14.38 1.22 24.56
CA ALA A 347 15.84 1.05 24.54
C ALA A 347 16.30 0.03 25.59
N ASN A 348 17.33 -0.74 25.26
CA ASN A 348 18.03 -1.60 26.23
C ASN A 348 18.74 -0.77 27.31
N ASN A 349 19.28 0.38 26.90
CA ASN A 349 19.87 1.38 27.78
C ASN A 349 19.40 2.78 27.35
N SER A 350 18.63 3.47 28.19
CA SER A 350 18.08 4.80 27.87
C SER A 350 19.14 5.87 27.64
N ASN A 351 20.34 5.72 28.21
CA ASN A 351 21.46 6.65 27.99
C ASN A 351 22.24 6.35 26.71
N ARG A 352 22.07 5.15 26.13
CA ARG A 352 22.75 4.69 24.91
C ARG A 352 21.76 3.95 24.00
N PRO A 353 20.69 4.62 23.54
CA PRO A 353 19.63 3.97 22.78
C PRO A 353 20.10 3.40 21.43
N TRP A 354 21.22 3.89 20.89
CA TRP A 354 21.86 3.34 19.68
C TRP A 354 22.43 1.92 19.85
N GLU A 355 22.57 1.41 21.09
CA GLU A 355 22.96 0.01 21.37
C GLU A 355 21.82 -0.99 21.13
N GLY A 356 20.62 -0.50 20.78
CA GLY A 356 19.46 -1.32 20.45
C GLY A 356 18.35 -1.26 21.48
N GLY A 357 17.26 -1.93 21.15
CA GLY A 357 16.05 -1.97 21.96
C GLY A 357 15.07 -3.01 21.44
N ARG A 358 13.83 -2.91 21.91
CA ARG A 358 12.76 -3.84 21.57
C ARG A 358 11.42 -3.13 21.41
N TYR A 359 10.63 -3.62 20.46
CA TYR A 359 9.23 -3.27 20.33
C TYR A 359 8.38 -4.08 21.33
N VAL A 360 7.53 -3.38 22.08
CA VAL A 360 6.69 -3.91 23.16
C VAL A 360 5.24 -3.41 23.02
N ASN A 361 4.36 -3.86 23.92
CA ASN A 361 2.92 -3.52 23.92
C ASN A 361 2.25 -3.88 22.59
N ARG A 362 2.31 -5.15 22.23
CA ARG A 362 1.84 -5.67 20.94
C ARG A 362 0.34 -5.93 20.96
N LEU A 363 -0.35 -5.28 20.04
CA LEU A 363 -1.77 -5.47 19.78
C LEU A 363 -1.95 -6.40 18.58
N LEU A 364 -3.02 -7.20 18.59
CA LEU A 364 -3.49 -7.84 17.37
C LEU A 364 -4.06 -6.76 16.45
N LEU A 365 -4.06 -7.01 15.15
CA LEU A 365 -4.49 -5.99 14.19
C LEU A 365 -5.96 -5.56 14.43
N GLN A 366 -6.83 -6.49 14.81
CA GLN A 366 -8.22 -6.22 15.20
C GLN A 366 -8.41 -5.43 16.50
N GLU A 367 -7.38 -5.32 17.33
CA GLU A 367 -7.37 -4.47 18.52
C GLU A 367 -6.79 -3.08 18.19
N TYR A 368 -5.88 -3.03 17.21
CA TYR A 368 -5.24 -1.79 16.76
C TYR A 368 -6.18 -0.92 15.93
N VAL A 369 -6.82 -1.52 14.92
CA VAL A 369 -7.63 -0.81 13.90
C VAL A 369 -8.71 0.10 14.49
N PRO A 370 -9.48 -0.30 15.53
CA PRO A 370 -10.48 0.60 16.13
C PRO A 370 -9.94 1.92 16.68
N ARG A 371 -8.63 2.02 16.94
CA ARG A 371 -7.96 3.21 17.48
C ARG A 371 -7.62 4.25 16.40
N LEU A 372 -7.60 3.86 15.12
CA LEU A 372 -7.16 4.72 14.01
C LEU A 372 -7.93 6.04 13.94
N LYS A 373 -9.25 5.99 14.12
CA LYS A 373 -10.09 7.20 14.09
C LYS A 373 -9.69 8.21 15.17
N THR A 374 -9.44 7.75 16.39
CA THR A 374 -9.11 8.67 17.50
C THR A 374 -7.69 9.24 17.39
N MET A 375 -6.81 8.56 16.64
CA MET A 375 -5.48 9.05 16.27
C MET A 375 -5.53 10.15 15.20
N GLY A 376 -6.56 10.16 14.34
CA GLY A 376 -6.72 11.17 13.29
C GLY A 376 -6.78 10.62 11.87
N PHE A 377 -6.91 9.30 11.70
CA PHE A 377 -7.20 8.69 10.41
C PHE A 377 -8.69 8.79 10.06
N GLU A 378 -8.98 8.97 8.78
CA GLU A 378 -10.35 9.05 8.25
C GLU A 378 -10.68 7.84 7.36
N GLY A 379 -9.83 6.83 7.39
CA GLY A 379 -10.08 5.57 6.74
C GLY A 379 -8.88 4.64 6.79
N MET A 380 -9.07 3.48 6.18
CA MET A 380 -8.01 2.51 6.01
C MET A 380 -8.18 1.70 4.72
N THR A 381 -7.13 0.99 4.37
CA THR A 381 -7.09 0.00 3.30
C THR A 381 -6.07 -1.09 3.63
N GLY A 382 -5.88 -2.05 2.73
CA GLY A 382 -4.85 -3.08 2.81
C GLY A 382 -3.77 -2.90 1.74
N TYR A 383 -2.64 -3.58 1.95
CA TYR A 383 -1.61 -3.76 0.92
C TYR A 383 -1.75 -5.14 0.27
N VAL A 384 -1.27 -6.18 0.97
CA VAL A 384 -1.51 -7.60 0.65
C VAL A 384 -1.93 -8.34 1.92
N TYR A 385 -3.03 -9.09 1.85
CA TYR A 385 -3.40 -10.02 2.91
C TYR A 385 -2.91 -11.44 2.60
N HIS A 386 -2.17 -12.05 3.55
CA HIS A 386 -1.61 -13.40 3.40
C HIS A 386 -2.48 -14.51 3.98
N ASN A 387 -3.41 -14.16 4.87
CA ASN A 387 -4.31 -15.06 5.56
C ASN A 387 -5.56 -14.29 6.02
N PHE A 388 -6.53 -15.01 6.58
CA PHE A 388 -7.61 -14.45 7.39
C PHE A 388 -7.86 -15.41 8.56
N PHE A 389 -7.41 -15.01 9.75
CA PHE A 389 -7.38 -15.87 10.94
C PHE A 389 -6.69 -17.22 10.65
N GLU A 390 -7.36 -18.35 10.87
CA GLU A 390 -6.79 -19.69 10.67
C GLU A 390 -6.64 -20.09 9.20
N LYS A 391 -7.21 -19.32 8.25
CA LYS A 391 -7.15 -19.65 6.83
C LYS A 391 -5.99 -18.96 6.13
N ASP A 392 -5.00 -19.75 5.73
CA ASP A 392 -3.88 -19.31 4.90
C ASP A 392 -4.24 -19.23 3.42
N ASN A 393 -3.55 -18.36 2.67
CA ASN A 393 -3.57 -18.38 1.22
C ASN A 393 -2.62 -19.46 0.67
N ARG A 394 -3.14 -20.66 0.42
CA ARG A 394 -2.38 -21.76 -0.23
C ARG A 394 -2.60 -21.82 -1.74
N SER A 395 -3.64 -21.14 -2.21
CA SER A 395 -4.02 -21.01 -3.61
C SER A 395 -4.65 -19.63 -3.82
N TYR A 396 -4.80 -19.22 -5.08
CA TYR A 396 -5.50 -17.98 -5.37
C TYR A 396 -7.01 -18.05 -5.07
N ALA A 397 -7.59 -19.26 -5.08
CA ALA A 397 -8.96 -19.48 -4.61
C ALA A 397 -9.08 -19.20 -3.10
N ASP A 398 -8.12 -19.67 -2.29
CA ASP A 398 -8.06 -19.33 -0.86
C ASP A 398 -7.87 -17.83 -0.66
N MET A 399 -6.98 -17.19 -1.44
CA MET A 399 -6.79 -15.74 -1.38
C MET A 399 -8.08 -14.97 -1.67
N ARG A 400 -8.89 -15.39 -2.65
CA ARG A 400 -10.20 -14.76 -2.89
C ARG A 400 -11.14 -14.92 -1.70
N GLU A 401 -11.16 -16.10 -1.09
CA GLU A 401 -11.98 -16.35 0.10
C GLU A 401 -11.53 -15.53 1.31
N THR A 402 -10.23 -15.49 1.61
CA THR A 402 -9.71 -14.71 2.74
C THR A 402 -9.98 -13.22 2.53
N TYR A 403 -9.77 -12.68 1.33
CA TYR A 403 -10.09 -11.29 1.00
C TYR A 403 -11.56 -10.95 1.24
N ARG A 404 -12.51 -11.82 0.87
CA ARG A 404 -13.94 -11.62 1.21
C ARG A 404 -14.17 -11.52 2.72
N GLY A 405 -13.42 -12.30 3.51
CA GLY A 405 -13.41 -12.22 4.98
C GLY A 405 -12.99 -10.84 5.48
N HIS A 406 -11.84 -10.33 5.03
CA HIS A 406 -11.36 -8.98 5.36
C HIS A 406 -12.35 -7.90 4.96
N TRP A 407 -12.84 -7.97 3.72
CA TRP A 407 -13.78 -7.00 3.18
C TRP A 407 -15.04 -6.92 4.02
N THR A 408 -15.60 -8.08 4.39
CA THR A 408 -16.79 -8.15 5.24
C THR A 408 -16.50 -7.61 6.64
N MET A 409 -15.44 -8.10 7.28
CA MET A 409 -15.06 -7.71 8.64
C MET A 409 -14.93 -6.19 8.78
N TRP A 410 -14.16 -5.56 7.90
CA TRP A 410 -13.85 -4.14 7.99
C TRP A 410 -14.99 -3.24 7.53
N SER A 411 -15.70 -3.63 6.48
CA SER A 411 -16.87 -2.86 6.04
C SER A 411 -17.96 -2.86 7.12
N GLU A 412 -18.22 -4.01 7.77
CA GLU A 412 -19.20 -4.12 8.85
C GLU A 412 -18.73 -3.40 10.12
N GLN A 413 -17.45 -3.50 10.50
CA GLN A 413 -16.89 -2.83 11.67
C GLN A 413 -17.12 -1.32 11.65
N PHE A 414 -16.99 -0.69 10.47
CA PHE A 414 -17.11 0.76 10.33
C PHE A 414 -18.46 1.20 9.75
N LYS A 415 -19.41 0.30 9.47
CA LYS A 415 -20.60 0.62 8.66
C LYS A 415 -21.43 1.82 9.15
N GLU A 416 -21.52 2.01 10.46
CA GLU A 416 -22.29 3.08 11.10
C GLU A 416 -21.54 4.42 11.14
N ASP A 417 -20.28 4.44 10.71
CA ASP A 417 -19.42 5.62 10.71
C ASP A 417 -19.18 6.13 9.28
N PRO A 418 -19.96 7.11 8.80
CA PRO A 418 -19.80 7.64 7.45
C PRO A 418 -18.52 8.46 7.25
N ASN A 419 -17.80 8.78 8.34
CA ASN A 419 -16.56 9.56 8.30
C ASN A 419 -15.29 8.71 8.35
N PHE A 420 -15.42 7.37 8.30
CA PHE A 420 -14.30 6.45 8.25
C PHE A 420 -14.45 5.47 7.08
N GLU A 421 -13.66 5.69 6.04
CA GLU A 421 -13.72 4.88 4.82
C GLU A 421 -12.92 3.58 4.93
N TYR A 422 -13.40 2.54 4.24
CA TYR A 422 -12.64 1.33 4.03
C TYR A 422 -12.49 1.13 2.53
N GLN A 423 -11.30 1.45 2.00
CA GLN A 423 -11.02 1.30 0.57
C GLN A 423 -10.66 -0.16 0.29
N VAL A 424 -11.41 -0.80 -0.62
CA VAL A 424 -11.39 -2.26 -0.81
C VAL A 424 -10.05 -2.69 -1.44
N PRO A 425 -9.19 -3.43 -0.71
CA PRO A 425 -7.90 -3.84 -1.26
C PRO A 425 -8.02 -5.10 -2.13
N VAL A 426 -7.23 -5.19 -3.19
CA VAL A 426 -7.11 -6.35 -4.08
C VAL A 426 -5.64 -6.61 -4.41
N ALA A 427 -5.20 -7.87 -4.30
CA ALA A 427 -3.90 -8.31 -4.83
C ALA A 427 -4.07 -9.31 -5.98
N MET A 428 -3.15 -9.29 -6.94
CA MET A 428 -3.11 -10.26 -8.06
C MET A 428 -2.64 -11.65 -7.60
N GLY A 429 -1.90 -11.73 -6.49
CA GLY A 429 -1.32 -12.96 -5.98
C GLY A 429 -0.14 -12.69 -5.07
N TRP A 430 0.70 -13.70 -4.86
CA TRP A 430 1.92 -13.59 -4.09
C TRP A 430 2.92 -14.69 -4.47
N ASP A 431 4.19 -14.29 -4.63
CA ASP A 431 5.31 -15.18 -4.88
C ASP A 431 6.65 -14.47 -4.63
N MET A 432 7.20 -14.65 -3.42
CA MET A 432 8.42 -14.00 -2.95
C MET A 432 9.70 -14.77 -3.36
N ARG A 433 9.61 -15.78 -4.24
CA ARG A 433 10.78 -16.60 -4.61
C ARG A 433 11.95 -15.79 -5.20
N PRO A 434 11.75 -14.71 -6.00
CA PRO A 434 12.87 -13.87 -6.44
C PRO A 434 13.61 -13.18 -5.30
N ALA A 435 12.90 -12.84 -4.23
CA ALA A 435 13.47 -12.31 -3.00
C ALA A 435 14.01 -13.39 -2.05
N GLY A 436 13.96 -14.66 -2.45
CA GLY A 436 14.49 -15.78 -1.69
C GLY A 436 13.44 -16.76 -1.21
N GLY A 437 12.15 -16.42 -1.24
CA GLY A 437 11.01 -17.22 -0.76
C GLY A 437 10.83 -17.21 0.76
N THR A 438 9.67 -17.64 1.25
CA THR A 438 9.24 -17.71 2.65
C THR A 438 9.77 -18.97 3.38
N TRP A 439 11.05 -19.27 3.19
CA TRP A 439 11.75 -20.37 3.86
C TRP A 439 12.09 -20.02 5.32
N PRO A 440 12.55 -20.97 6.17
CA PRO A 440 12.89 -20.66 7.55
C PRO A 440 13.97 -19.58 7.59
N GLN A 441 13.65 -18.45 8.19
CA GLN A 441 14.57 -17.33 8.39
C GLN A 441 15.30 -17.51 9.72
N GLN A 442 16.57 -17.11 9.80
CA GLN A 442 17.26 -17.08 11.11
C GLN A 442 16.59 -16.10 12.09
N ALA A 443 15.86 -15.11 11.58
CA ALA A 443 15.06 -14.18 12.35
C ALA A 443 13.89 -14.83 13.15
N GLY A 444 13.62 -16.12 12.95
CA GLY A 444 12.59 -16.86 13.70
C GLY A 444 11.18 -16.75 13.11
N PHE A 445 11.00 -16.11 11.95
CA PHE A 445 9.75 -16.17 11.22
C PHE A 445 9.42 -17.61 10.82
N PRO A 446 8.18 -18.09 11.08
CA PRO A 446 7.74 -19.39 10.61
C PRO A 446 7.94 -19.50 9.10
N SER A 447 8.46 -20.64 8.66
CA SER A 447 8.57 -20.91 7.23
C SER A 447 7.20 -21.23 6.66
N GLU A 448 6.83 -20.53 5.60
CA GLU A 448 5.51 -20.64 4.96
C GLU A 448 5.61 -20.82 3.44
N PRO A 449 6.46 -21.74 2.91
CA PRO A 449 6.76 -21.83 1.48
C PRO A 449 5.55 -22.15 0.61
N TYR A 450 4.46 -22.63 1.21
CA TYR A 450 3.18 -22.80 0.54
C TYR A 450 2.57 -21.47 0.07
N LYS A 451 2.99 -20.32 0.64
CA LYS A 451 2.56 -18.98 0.21
C LYS A 451 3.24 -18.55 -1.09
N ASP A 452 4.35 -19.15 -1.47
CA ASP A 452 5.20 -18.71 -2.58
C ASP A 452 4.75 -19.14 -3.99
N ASN A 453 3.49 -19.53 -4.17
CA ASN A 453 2.94 -19.92 -5.48
C ASN A 453 1.45 -19.56 -5.58
N VAL A 454 1.05 -18.45 -4.97
CA VAL A 454 -0.34 -17.99 -4.99
C VAL A 454 -0.54 -17.14 -6.23
N HIS A 455 -0.75 -17.79 -7.37
CA HIS A 455 -0.88 -17.12 -8.67
C HIS A 455 -2.32 -17.08 -9.15
N SER A 456 -2.70 -15.96 -9.75
CA SER A 456 -3.97 -15.83 -10.48
C SER A 456 -3.77 -15.97 -11.98
N THR A 457 -4.88 -16.19 -12.66
CA THR A 457 -5.04 -16.03 -14.10
C THR A 457 -5.84 -14.76 -14.38
N LYS A 458 -5.87 -14.29 -15.64
CA LYS A 458 -6.78 -13.22 -16.08
C LYS A 458 -8.21 -13.40 -15.54
N SER A 459 -8.79 -14.59 -15.77
CA SER A 459 -10.19 -14.88 -15.41
C SER A 459 -10.43 -14.88 -13.89
N THR A 460 -9.50 -15.44 -13.11
CA THR A 460 -9.67 -15.48 -11.65
C THR A 460 -9.39 -14.13 -10.99
N PHE A 461 -8.44 -13.34 -11.54
CA PHE A 461 -8.22 -11.97 -11.12
C PHE A 461 -9.42 -11.08 -11.44
N GLN A 462 -9.95 -11.13 -12.66
CA GLN A 462 -11.18 -10.44 -13.04
C GLN A 462 -12.35 -10.79 -12.13
N ALA A 463 -12.51 -12.07 -11.75
CA ALA A 463 -13.53 -12.47 -10.80
C ALA A 463 -13.35 -11.81 -9.43
N LYS A 464 -12.12 -11.71 -8.91
CA LYS A 464 -11.81 -11.00 -7.65
C LYS A 464 -12.10 -9.50 -7.74
N LEU A 465 -11.82 -8.87 -8.89
CA LEU A 465 -12.14 -7.46 -9.13
C LEU A 465 -13.66 -7.21 -9.14
N LYS A 466 -14.45 -8.11 -9.74
CA LYS A 466 -15.92 -8.04 -9.70
C LYS A 466 -16.45 -8.17 -8.27
N GLU A 467 -15.92 -9.11 -7.49
CA GLU A 467 -16.29 -9.25 -6.07
C GLU A 467 -15.93 -7.99 -5.26
N ALA A 468 -14.78 -7.37 -5.53
CA ALA A 468 -14.39 -6.11 -4.90
C ALA A 468 -15.33 -4.95 -5.28
N GLN A 469 -15.75 -4.87 -6.54
CA GLN A 469 -16.74 -3.91 -7.01
C GLN A 469 -18.10 -4.12 -6.32
N GLU A 470 -18.56 -5.36 -6.17
CA GLU A 470 -19.79 -5.69 -5.45
C GLU A 470 -19.74 -5.24 -3.99
N VAL A 471 -18.61 -5.44 -3.30
CA VAL A 471 -18.39 -4.94 -1.94
C VAL A 471 -18.43 -3.41 -1.91
N SER A 472 -17.71 -2.74 -2.82
CA SER A 472 -17.69 -1.28 -2.88
C SER A 472 -19.10 -0.73 -3.08
N LEU A 473 -19.85 -1.24 -4.07
CA LEU A 473 -21.24 -0.87 -4.33
C LEU A 473 -22.15 -1.09 -3.11
N LYS A 474 -21.96 -2.19 -2.38
CA LYS A 474 -22.76 -2.51 -1.18
C LYS A 474 -22.57 -1.48 -0.06
N TYR A 475 -21.35 -1.00 0.17
CA TYR A 475 -21.03 -0.12 1.31
C TYR A 475 -20.73 1.33 0.93
N ARG A 476 -20.87 1.70 -0.35
CA ARG A 476 -20.44 2.98 -0.90
C ARG A 476 -20.89 4.20 -0.11
N ASN A 477 -22.15 4.20 0.32
CA ASN A 477 -22.75 5.33 1.05
C ASN A 477 -22.06 5.64 2.38
N THR A 478 -21.31 4.68 2.94
CA THR A 478 -20.60 4.87 4.22
C THR A 478 -19.10 4.65 4.12
N LYS A 479 -18.60 4.06 3.01
CA LYS A 479 -17.19 3.65 2.86
C LYS A 479 -16.48 4.25 1.63
N GLY A 480 -17.15 5.08 0.84
CA GLY A 480 -16.60 5.61 -0.40
C GLY A 480 -16.56 4.55 -1.51
N ASN A 481 -15.96 4.90 -2.64
CA ASN A 481 -15.93 4.11 -3.87
C ASN A 481 -14.49 3.76 -4.32
N THR A 482 -13.54 3.63 -3.38
CA THR A 482 -12.13 3.40 -3.75
C THR A 482 -11.77 1.92 -3.66
N ILE A 483 -11.16 1.41 -4.73
CA ILE A 483 -10.54 0.08 -4.81
C ILE A 483 -9.03 0.27 -4.91
N MET A 484 -8.27 -0.36 -4.02
CA MET A 484 -6.81 -0.29 -3.99
C MET A 484 -6.20 -1.58 -4.48
N ILE A 485 -5.47 -1.53 -5.59
CA ILE A 485 -4.77 -2.69 -6.15
C ILE A 485 -3.32 -2.68 -5.70
N CYS A 486 -2.87 -3.75 -5.06
CA CYS A 486 -1.45 -4.03 -4.95
C CYS A 486 -1.04 -5.06 -6.00
N CYS A 487 0.00 -4.81 -6.80
CA CYS A 487 0.75 -3.56 -6.94
C CYS A 487 1.13 -3.35 -8.40
N TRP A 488 1.54 -2.14 -8.80
CA TRP A 488 2.02 -1.88 -10.15
C TRP A 488 3.23 -2.77 -10.44
N ASN A 489 4.28 -2.68 -9.62
CA ASN A 489 5.61 -3.23 -9.91
C ASN A 489 6.32 -3.87 -8.69
N GLU A 490 5.58 -4.49 -7.75
CA GLU A 490 6.19 -5.24 -6.64
C GLU A 490 6.75 -6.60 -7.13
N TYR A 491 7.86 -6.54 -7.87
CA TYR A 491 8.46 -7.71 -8.53
C TYR A 491 9.01 -8.75 -7.56
N LEU A 492 9.59 -8.30 -6.45
CA LEU A 492 10.27 -9.15 -5.49
C LEU A 492 9.29 -10.02 -4.67
N GLU A 493 8.08 -9.52 -4.44
CA GLU A 493 7.01 -10.26 -3.76
C GLU A 493 6.05 -10.96 -4.75
N GLY A 494 6.28 -10.80 -6.05
CA GLY A 494 5.49 -11.45 -7.10
C GLY A 494 4.06 -10.94 -7.22
N ASN A 495 3.78 -9.75 -6.70
CA ASN A 495 2.48 -9.11 -6.75
C ASN A 495 2.53 -7.84 -7.63
N HIS A 496 2.74 -8.02 -8.93
CA HIS A 496 2.87 -6.94 -9.91
C HIS A 496 1.84 -7.10 -11.04
N ILE A 497 1.18 -6.01 -11.43
CA ILE A 497 0.26 -5.97 -12.58
C ILE A 497 0.89 -5.32 -13.81
N GLU A 498 2.07 -4.71 -13.67
CA GLU A 498 2.87 -4.19 -14.78
C GLU A 498 3.13 -5.30 -15.81
N PRO A 499 2.83 -5.09 -17.11
CA PRO A 499 2.91 -6.15 -18.10
C PRO A 499 4.29 -6.79 -18.20
N THR A 500 4.33 -8.13 -18.18
CA THR A 500 5.56 -8.93 -18.31
C THR A 500 5.51 -9.89 -19.50
N VAL A 501 6.64 -10.52 -19.82
CA VAL A 501 6.72 -11.59 -20.82
C VAL A 501 5.82 -12.78 -20.47
N GLY A 502 5.66 -13.09 -19.17
CA GLY A 502 4.93 -14.24 -18.69
C GLY A 502 3.41 -14.09 -18.76
N HIS A 503 2.86 -12.97 -18.28
CA HIS A 503 1.41 -12.75 -18.24
C HIS A 503 0.91 -11.68 -19.23
N GLY A 504 1.79 -11.08 -20.03
CA GLY A 504 1.42 -10.03 -20.98
C GLY A 504 0.59 -8.92 -20.31
N TYR A 505 -0.55 -8.59 -20.92
CA TYR A 505 -1.46 -7.55 -20.44
C TYR A 505 -2.64 -8.09 -19.62
N ASP A 506 -2.65 -9.37 -19.26
CA ASP A 506 -3.79 -10.07 -18.66
C ASP A 506 -4.42 -9.32 -17.48
N TYR A 507 -3.59 -8.83 -16.53
CA TYR A 507 -4.07 -8.12 -15.35
C TYR A 507 -4.65 -6.75 -15.69
N LEU A 508 -4.03 -6.00 -16.59
CA LEU A 508 -4.55 -4.71 -17.03
C LEU A 508 -5.87 -4.91 -17.80
N GLU A 509 -5.94 -5.90 -18.69
CA GLU A 509 -7.18 -6.22 -19.42
C GLU A 509 -8.32 -6.61 -18.48
N ALA A 510 -8.05 -7.39 -17.43
CA ALA A 510 -9.03 -7.70 -16.40
C ALA A 510 -9.54 -6.44 -15.66
N ILE A 511 -8.66 -5.47 -15.37
CA ILE A 511 -9.05 -4.18 -14.77
C ILE A 511 -9.95 -3.41 -15.74
N ARG A 512 -9.55 -3.29 -17.01
CA ARG A 512 -10.33 -2.58 -18.04
C ARG A 512 -11.70 -3.21 -18.27
N GLU A 513 -11.81 -4.54 -18.24
CA GLU A 513 -13.08 -5.25 -18.40
C GLU A 513 -14.06 -5.02 -17.23
N VAL A 514 -13.56 -4.67 -16.04
CA VAL A 514 -14.40 -4.43 -14.85
C VAL A 514 -14.66 -2.93 -14.61
N PHE A 515 -13.66 -2.09 -14.86
CA PHE A 515 -13.67 -0.67 -14.51
C PHE A 515 -13.46 0.29 -15.69
N GLY A 516 -13.09 -0.19 -16.88
CA GLY A 516 -12.69 0.65 -18.03
C GLY A 516 -13.84 1.27 -18.82
N GLY A 517 -15.08 1.21 -18.35
CA GLY A 517 -16.24 1.82 -19.01
C GLY A 517 -16.33 3.36 -18.88
N LYS A 518 -15.21 4.03 -18.59
CA LYS A 518 -15.13 5.45 -18.21
C LYS A 518 -14.68 6.37 -19.33
#